data_AF-A0A0Q6RGW3-F1
#
_entry.id   AF-A0A0Q6RGW3-F1
#
_cell.length_a   1.000
_cell.length_b   1.000
_cell.length_c   1.000
_cell.angle_alpha   90.00
_cell.angle_beta   90.00
_cell.angle_gamma   90.00
#
_symmetry.space_group_name_H-M   'P 1'
#
loop_
_entity.id
_entity.type
_entity.pdbx_description
1 polymer ?
#
loop_
_entity_poly.entity_id
_entity_poly.type
_entity_poly.pdbx_seq_one_letter_code
_entity_poly.pdbx_strand_id
1 'polypeptide(L)' 'MLPRLTAFADAYPDVILDVVTVTRHVDIVAVGFDAGIQLGEYIQKDMIVVRVTKELRLAVVGSPSYSPEPYWARI' A
#
# COMPACT_ATOMS: atom_id res chain seq x y z
N MET A 1 2.03 1.25 -7.95
CA MET A 1 3.29 1.79 -7.36
C MET A 1 4.51 1.36 -8.16
N LEU A 2 4.67 0.06 -8.48
CA LEU A 2 5.81 -0.47 -9.23
C LEU A 2 6.27 0.35 -10.46
N PRO A 3 5.38 0.81 -11.38
CA PRO A 3 5.84 1.59 -12.54
C PRO A 3 6.53 2.91 -12.18
N ARG A 4 6.17 3.52 -11.04
CA ARG A 4 6.79 4.77 -10.58
C ARG A 4 8.13 4.56 -9.90
N LEU A 5 8.31 3.45 -9.19
CA LEU A 5 9.59 3.10 -8.57
C LEU A 5 10.63 2.73 -9.63
N THR A 6 10.22 1.99 -10.67
CA THR A 6 11.09 1.69 -11.82
C THR A 6 11.55 2.98 -12.51
N ALA A 7 10.61 3.87 -12.86
CA ALA A 7 10.95 5.15 -13.50
C ALA A 7 11.87 6.03 -12.63
N PHE A 8 11.73 5.97 -11.30
CA PHE A 8 12.61 6.69 -10.38
C PHE A 8 14.03 6.09 -10.38
N ALA A 9 14.16 4.76 -10.30
CA ALA A 9 15.46 4.09 -10.36
C ALA A 9 16.19 4.38 -11.69
N ASP A 10 15.45 4.40 -12.80
CA ASP A 10 16.02 4.74 -14.12
C ASP A 10 16.51 6.19 -14.18
N ALA A 11 15.80 7.11 -13.53
CA ALA A 11 16.15 8.54 -13.49
C ALA A 11 17.31 8.86 -12.53
N TYR A 12 17.51 8.03 -11.49
CA TYR A 12 18.51 8.22 -10.44
C TYR A 12 19.31 6.94 -10.21
N PRO A 13 20.20 6.57 -11.14
CA PRO A 13 20.91 5.28 -11.12
C PRO A 13 21.86 5.12 -9.93
N ASP A 14 22.29 6.22 -9.32
CA ASP A 14 23.15 6.21 -8.13
C ASP A 14 22.37 5.97 -6.82
N VAL A 15 21.03 5.97 -6.87
CA VAL A 15 20.17 5.73 -5.71
C VAL A 15 19.80 4.24 -5.66
N ILE A 16 20.15 3.58 -4.56
CA ILE A 16 19.75 2.20 -4.29
C ILE A 16 18.39 2.23 -3.58
N LEU A 17 17.37 1.63 -4.21
CA LEU A 17 16.05 1.46 -3.59
C LEU A 17 16.01 0.16 -2.77
N ASP A 18 15.91 0.29 -1.45
CA ASP A 18 15.51 -0.81 -0.55
C ASP A 18 14.00 -0.73 -0.30
N VAL A 19 13.24 -1.72 -0.78
CA VAL A 19 11.77 -1.70 -0.77
C VAL A 19 11.23 -2.89 -0.01
N VAL A 20 10.58 -2.60 1.11
CA VAL A 20 9.95 -3.60 1.99
C VAL A 20 8.44 -3.40 2.00
N THR A 21 7.68 -4.50 1.97
CA THR A 21 6.24 -4.49 2.21
C THR A 21 5.92 -5.13 3.55
N VAL A 22 5.10 -4.45 4.34
CA VAL A 22 4.64 -4.92 5.65
C VAL A 22 3.12 -4.83 5.72
N THR A 23 2.47 -5.85 6.29
CA THR A 23 1.01 -5.91 6.45
C THR A 23 0.53 -5.37 7.79
N ARG A 24 1.46 -5.10 8.71
CA ARG A 24 1.18 -4.51 10.03
C ARG A 24 1.51 -3.03 10.04
N HIS A 25 0.93 -2.32 11.00
CA HIS A 25 1.39 -0.97 11.32
C HIS A 25 2.82 -1.04 11.89
N VAL A 26 3.71 -0.20 11.36
CA VAL A 26 5.12 -0.12 11.76
C VAL A 26 5.48 1.36 11.92
N ASP A 27 6.16 1.66 13.02
CA ASP A 27 6.87 2.92 13.16
C ASP A 27 8.08 2.91 12.22
N ILE A 28 7.91 3.53 11.05
CA ILE A 28 8.92 3.45 10.00
C ILE A 28 10.16 4.29 10.32
N VAL A 29 9.99 5.34 11.14
CA VAL A 29 11.10 6.18 11.59
C VAL A 29 11.97 5.43 12.58
N ALA A 30 11.36 4.80 13.59
CA ALA A 30 12.07 4.02 14.60
C ALA A 30 12.81 2.80 14.01
N VAL A 31 12.31 2.27 12.89
CA VAL A 31 12.92 1.13 12.18
C VAL A 31 13.96 1.57 11.14
N GLY A 32 14.11 2.88 10.91
CA GLY A 32 15.17 3.44 10.06
C GLY A 32 14.81 3.55 8.57
N PHE A 33 13.53 3.57 8.22
CA PHE A 33 13.09 3.91 6.86
C PHE A 33 13.04 5.42 6.65
N ASP A 34 13.47 5.87 5.48
CA ASP A 34 13.42 7.29 5.10
C ASP A 34 12.01 7.76 4.70
N ALA A 35 11.19 6.85 4.17
CA ALA A 35 9.85 7.15 3.69
C ALA A 35 8.92 5.93 3.72
N GLY A 36 7.61 6.18 3.75
CA GLY A 36 6.59 5.13 3.68
C GLY A 36 5.36 5.57 2.92
N ILE A 37 4.69 4.60 2.28
CA ILE A 37 3.37 4.78 1.69
C ILE A 37 2.37 4.07 2.60
N GLN A 38 1.54 4.86 3.27
CA GLN A 38 0.57 4.37 4.24
C GLN A 38 -0.82 4.94 3.95
N LEU A 39 -1.87 4.27 4.43
CA LEU A 39 -3.21 4.87 4.43
C LEU A 39 -3.21 6.04 5.40
N GLY A 40 -3.96 7.10 5.07
CA GLY A 40 -3.96 8.35 5.84
C GLY A 40 -4.23 8.19 7.34
N GLU A 41 -5.00 7.17 7.72
CA GLU A 41 -5.33 6.82 9.10
C GLU A 41 -4.14 6.29 9.93
N TYR A 42 -3.06 5.85 9.29
CA TYR A 42 -1.86 5.31 9.94
C TYR A 42 -0.69 6.29 9.95
N ILE A 43 -0.89 7.54 9.56
CA ILE A 43 0.21 8.50 9.46
C ILE A 43 0.63 8.97 10.86
N GLN A 44 1.94 8.91 11.13
CA GLN A 44 2.54 9.41 12.37
C GLN A 44 2.59 10.94 12.40
N LYS A 45 2.40 11.53 13.60
CA LYS A 45 2.30 12.99 13.80
C LYS A 45 3.51 13.79 13.32
N ASP A 46 4.70 13.17 13.34
CA ASP A 46 5.96 13.88 13.11
C ASP A 46 6.49 13.71 11.67
N MET A 47 5.64 13.27 10.72
CA MET A 47 6.01 13.10 9.32
C MET A 47 5.40 14.18 8.41
N ILE A 48 6.14 14.56 7.36
CA ILE A 48 5.61 15.36 6.27
C ILE A 48 4.81 14.45 5.33
N VAL A 49 3.55 14.82 5.06
CA VAL A 49 2.62 13.98 4.30
C VAL A 49 2.38 14.56 2.92
N VAL A 50 2.53 13.71 1.90
CA VAL A 50 2.13 14.02 0.52
C VAL A 50 1.15 12.98 0.02
N ARG A 51 0.04 13.43 -0.57
CA ARG A 51 -0.96 12.54 -1.19
C ARG A 51 -0.39 11.96 -2.49
N VAL A 52 -0.19 10.65 -2.54
CA VAL A 52 0.38 9.94 -3.70
C VAL A 52 -0.67 9.35 -4.65
N THR A 53 -1.94 9.29 -4.24
CA THR A 53 -3.07 8.74 -5.02
C THR A 53 -4.37 9.52 -4.79
N LYS A 54 -5.34 9.35 -5.69
CA LYS A 54 -6.75 9.66 -5.41
C LYS A 54 -7.27 8.79 -4.26
N GLU A 55 -8.43 9.17 -3.74
CA GLU A 55 -9.13 8.42 -2.71
C GLU A 55 -9.34 6.95 -3.13
N LEU A 56 -9.00 6.04 -2.22
CA LEU A 56 -9.15 4.61 -2.44
C LEU A 56 -10.62 4.23 -2.21
N ARG A 57 -11.21 3.53 -3.17
CA ARG A 57 -12.57 2.98 -3.04
C ARG A 57 -12.49 1.49 -2.81
N LEU A 58 -13.08 1.04 -1.71
CA LEU A 58 -13.24 -0.38 -1.43
C LEU A 58 -14.35 -0.96 -2.31
N ALA A 59 -14.12 -2.16 -2.83
CA ALA A 59 -15.11 -2.90 -3.61
C ALA A 59 -15.06 -4.38 -3.21
N VAL A 60 -16.24 -4.99 -3.08
CA VAL A 60 -16.37 -6.43 -2.95
C VAL A 60 -16.35 -7.02 -4.35
N VAL A 61 -15.37 -7.89 -4.63
CA VAL A 61 -15.21 -8.56 -5.92
C VAL A 61 -15.10 -10.06 -5.72
N GLY A 62 -15.61 -10.82 -6.68
CA GLY A 62 -15.51 -12.28 -6.71
C GLY A 62 -14.91 -12.74 -8.04
N SER A 63 -14.23 -13.89 -8.02
CA SER A 63 -13.86 -14.55 -9.28
C SER A 63 -15.13 -14.89 -10.07
N PRO A 64 -15.17 -14.74 -11.40
CA PRO A 64 -16.31 -15.18 -12.20
C PRO A 64 -16.63 -16.67 -12.04
N SER A 65 -15.63 -17.50 -11.72
CA SER A 65 -15.78 -18.93 -11.45
C SER A 65 -16.25 -19.25 -10.02
N TYR A 66 -16.31 -18.25 -9.14
CA TYR A 66 -16.77 -18.43 -7.78
C TYR A 66 -18.29 -18.52 -7.77
N SER A 67 -18.79 -19.74 -7.57
CA SER A 67 -20.21 -20.03 -7.39
C SER A 67 -20.46 -20.34 -5.91
N PRO A 68 -20.56 -19.33 -5.03
CA PRO A 68 -20.87 -19.57 -3.63
C PRO A 68 -22.27 -20.15 -3.52
N GLU A 69 -22.40 -21.24 -2.79
CA GLU A 69 -23.72 -21.68 -2.34
C GLU A 69 -24.29 -20.59 -1.42
N PRO A 70 -25.50 -20.08 -1.67
CA PRO A 70 -26.05 -18.99 -0.89
C PRO A 70 -26.18 -19.40 0.59
N TYR A 71 -25.50 -18.67 1.46
CA TYR A 71 -25.47 -18.89 2.91
C TYR A 71 -26.86 -18.79 3.56
N TRP A 72 -27.83 -18.12 2.92
CA TRP A 72 -29.22 -18.05 3.37
C TRP A 72 -30.05 -19.31 3.08
N ALA A 73 -29.55 -20.23 2.24
CA ALA A 73 -30.25 -21.48 1.93
C ALA A 73 -30.05 -22.60 2.98
N ARG A 74 -29.34 -22.29 4.09
CA ARG A 74 -29.07 -23.20 5.21
C ARG A 74 -29.84 -22.82 6.50
N ILE A 75 -30.83 -21.94 6.40
CA ILE A 75 -31.69 -21.49 7.50
C ILE A 75 -33.13 -21.90 7.22
#